data_AF-A0A2J0LBY9-F1
#
_entry.id   AF-A0A2J0LBY9-F1
#
_cell.length_a   1.000
_cell.length_b   1.000
_cell.length_c   1.000
_cell.angle_alpha   90.00
_cell.angle_beta   90.00
_cell.angle_gamma   90.00
#
_symmetry.space_group_name_H-M   'P 1'
#
loop_
_entity.id
_entity.type
_entity.pdbx_description
1 polymer ?
#
loop_
_entity_poly.entity_id
_entity_poly.type
_entity_poly.pdbx_seq_one_letter_code
_entity_poly.pdbx_strand_id
1 'polypeptide(L)'
;TREDGHAGNLEILWTTLSEIKSLTLSWGGRLIFVYLATPSHGGSPDRGEILSVVRPLSVDIIDLSQAFERVGDPSTIYSHKGGHFNEYGYSIVAETIANVIRGADAE
;
A
#
# COMPACT_ATOMS: atom_id res chain seq x y z
N THR A 1 -3.01 24.41 -12.66
CA THR A 1 -1.80 23.79 -13.26
C THR A 1 -0.84 23.08 -12.29
N ARG A 2 -1.15 22.90 -10.99
CA ARG A 2 -0.59 21.81 -10.16
C ARG A 2 -1.68 20.86 -9.67
N GLU A 3 -2.84 21.41 -9.31
CA GLU A 3 -4.04 20.65 -8.93
C GLU A 3 -4.56 19.78 -10.08
N ASP A 4 -4.57 20.31 -11.31
CA ASP A 4 -5.02 19.55 -12.50
C ASP A 4 -4.17 18.29 -12.76
N GLY A 5 -2.86 18.36 -12.50
CA GLY A 5 -1.95 17.22 -12.67
C GLY A 5 -2.11 16.17 -11.58
N HIS A 6 -2.39 16.60 -10.34
CA HIS A 6 -2.62 15.70 -9.22
C HIS A 6 -3.95 14.95 -9.33
N ALA A 7 -5.03 15.67 -9.65
CA ALA A 7 -6.33 15.06 -9.91
C ALA A 7 -6.26 14.08 -11.09
N GLY A 8 -5.56 14.44 -12.17
CA GLY A 8 -5.32 13.54 -13.30
C GLY A 8 -4.56 12.27 -12.91
N ASN A 9 -3.57 12.36 -12.01
CA ASN A 9 -2.86 11.17 -11.51
C ASN A 9 -3.78 10.24 -10.69
N LEU A 10 -4.65 10.81 -9.85
CA LEU A 10 -5.62 10.02 -9.08
C LEU A 10 -6.66 9.35 -9.98
N GLU A 11 -7.07 10.01 -11.06
CA GLU A 11 -7.97 9.44 -12.08
C GLU A 11 -7.30 8.28 -12.83
N ILE A 12 -6.02 8.43 -13.22
CA ILE A 12 -5.25 7.35 -13.84
C ILE A 12 -5.10 6.16 -12.87
N LEU A 13 -4.83 6.42 -11.58
CA LEU A 13 -4.76 5.38 -10.56
C LEU A 13 -6.09 4.62 -10.44
N TRP A 14 -7.21 5.35 -10.32
CA TRP A 14 -8.54 4.77 -10.28
C TRP A 14 -8.82 3.86 -11.48
N THR A 15 -8.61 4.40 -12.68
CA THR A 15 -8.90 3.70 -13.93
C THR A 15 -8.07 2.44 -14.06
N THR A 16 -6.76 2.55 -13.81
CA THR A 16 -5.82 1.43 -13.87
C THR A 16 -6.18 0.33 -12.86
N LEU A 17 -6.45 0.69 -11.61
CA LEU A 17 -6.80 -0.30 -10.59
C LEU A 17 -8.17 -0.94 -10.84
N SER A 18 -9.13 -0.21 -11.41
CA SER A 18 -10.44 -0.75 -11.81
C SER A 18 -10.30 -1.81 -12.91
N GLU A 19 -9.45 -1.55 -13.91
CA GLU A 19 -9.15 -2.50 -14.98
C GLU A 19 -8.41 -3.74 -14.44
N ILE A 20 -7.38 -3.53 -13.62
CA ILE A 20 -6.63 -4.63 -13.00
C ILE A 20 -7.54 -5.49 -12.11
N LYS A 21 -8.46 -4.89 -11.34
CA LYS A 21 -9.44 -5.64 -10.55
C LYS A 21 -10.31 -6.51 -11.44
N SER A 22 -10.89 -5.93 -12.49
CA SER A 22 -11.76 -6.65 -13.42
C SER A 22 -11.02 -7.80 -14.11
N LEU A 23 -9.80 -7.55 -14.56
CA LEU A 23 -8.93 -8.56 -15.16
C LEU A 23 -8.63 -9.68 -14.14
N THR A 24 -8.21 -9.32 -12.93
CA THR A 24 -7.87 -10.27 -11.86
C THR A 24 -9.04 -11.20 -11.53
N LEU A 25 -10.25 -10.64 -11.39
CA LEU A 25 -11.45 -11.42 -11.11
C LEU A 25 -11.86 -12.33 -12.28
N SER A 26 -11.56 -11.94 -13.53
CA SER A 26 -11.97 -12.72 -14.70
C SER A 26 -11.32 -14.11 -14.81
N TRP A 27 -10.14 -14.29 -14.19
CA TRP A 27 -9.49 -15.60 -14.06
C TRP A 27 -9.61 -16.19 -12.65
N GLY A 28 -10.53 -15.67 -11.82
CA GLY A 28 -10.76 -16.15 -10.45
C GLY A 28 -9.68 -15.74 -9.45
N GLY A 29 -8.81 -14.78 -9.81
CA GLY A 29 -7.79 -14.25 -8.94
C GLY A 29 -8.36 -13.29 -7.89
N ARG A 30 -7.54 -13.00 -6.87
CA ARG A 30 -7.82 -12.02 -5.81
C ARG A 30 -6.83 -10.86 -5.91
N LEU A 31 -7.35 -9.63 -5.90
CA LEU A 31 -6.52 -8.43 -5.91
C LEU A 31 -6.40 -7.86 -4.49
N ILE A 32 -5.16 -7.73 -4.02
CA ILE A 32 -4.82 -7.10 -2.74
C ILE A 32 -3.94 -5.89 -3.05
N PHE A 33 -4.36 -4.71 -2.57
CA PHE A 33 -3.58 -3.49 -2.66
C PHE A 33 -2.70 -3.33 -1.42
N VAL A 34 -1.38 -3.26 -1.61
CA VAL A 34 -0.41 -3.05 -0.52
C VAL A 34 0.09 -1.61 -0.56
N TYR A 35 -0.27 -0.82 0.45
CA TYR A 35 0.23 0.54 0.62
C TYR A 35 1.54 0.51 1.43
N LEU A 36 2.66 0.70 0.74
CA LEU A 36 3.98 0.82 1.36
C LEU A 36 4.17 2.26 1.86
N ALA A 37 3.97 2.48 3.15
CA ALA A 37 4.23 3.78 3.75
C ALA A 37 5.74 4.08 3.74
N THR A 38 6.12 5.29 3.32
CA THR A 38 7.45 5.84 3.59
C THR A 38 7.38 6.56 4.95
N PRO A 39 8.01 6.05 6.03
CA PRO A 39 8.03 6.70 7.33
C PRO A 39 9.05 7.84 7.40
N SER A 40 9.61 8.28 6.27
CA SER A 40 10.42 9.49 6.21
C SER A 40 9.51 10.72 6.39
N HIS A 41 9.54 11.30 7.59
CA HIS A 41 9.08 12.67 7.89
C HIS A 41 7.56 12.92 7.85
N GLY A 42 6.81 12.30 8.77
CA GLY A 42 5.43 12.73 9.08
C GLY A 42 4.32 12.02 8.32
N GLY A 43 4.63 10.89 7.68
CA GLY A 43 3.71 10.12 6.84
C GLY A 43 3.78 10.54 5.37
N SER A 44 3.25 9.70 4.48
CA SER A 44 3.13 10.08 3.07
C SER A 44 1.98 11.09 2.93
N PRO A 45 2.22 12.32 2.45
CA PRO A 45 1.20 13.36 2.34
C PRO A 45 0.00 12.88 1.51
N ASP A 46 0.24 12.03 0.50
CA ASP A 46 -0.77 11.56 -0.43
C ASP A 46 -1.50 10.30 0.05
N ARG A 47 -1.19 9.78 1.27
CA ARG A 47 -1.78 8.53 1.78
C ARG A 47 -3.31 8.59 1.80
N GLY A 48 -3.86 9.68 2.32
CA GLY A 48 -5.30 9.85 2.44
C GLY A 48 -5.99 9.81 1.07
N GLU A 49 -5.41 10.51 0.10
CA GLU A 49 -5.95 10.62 -1.26
C GLU A 49 -5.83 9.30 -2.02
N ILE A 50 -4.67 8.63 -1.96
CA ILE A 50 -4.47 7.29 -2.54
C ILE A 50 -5.49 6.31 -1.95
N LEU A 51 -5.62 6.26 -0.63
CA LEU A 51 -6.59 5.36 0.02
C LEU A 51 -8.04 5.75 -0.29
N SER A 52 -8.34 7.03 -0.55
CA SER A 52 -9.67 7.48 -0.97
C SER A 52 -10.05 6.97 -2.36
N VAL A 53 -9.06 6.75 -3.24
CA VAL A 53 -9.23 6.14 -4.56
C VAL A 53 -9.37 4.61 -4.45
N VAL A 54 -8.59 3.97 -3.58
CA VAL A 54 -8.57 2.49 -3.50
C VAL A 54 -9.78 1.94 -2.74
N ARG A 55 -10.24 2.59 -1.65
CA ARG A 55 -11.35 2.09 -0.81
C ARG A 55 -12.64 1.80 -1.58
N PRO A 56 -13.13 2.66 -2.50
CA PRO A 56 -14.36 2.38 -3.25
C PRO A 56 -14.23 1.21 -4.23
N LEU A 57 -13.01 0.76 -4.56
CA LEU A 57 -12.79 -0.44 -5.37
C LEU A 57 -13.12 -1.72 -4.62
N SER A 58 -13.35 -1.69 -3.30
CA SER A 58 -13.66 -2.88 -2.48
C SER A 58 -12.69 -4.04 -2.72
N VAL A 59 -11.40 -3.71 -2.82
CA VAL A 59 -10.29 -4.67 -2.80
C VAL A 59 -9.74 -4.77 -1.38
N ASP A 60 -9.05 -5.85 -1.07
CA ASP A 60 -8.34 -5.93 0.21
C ASP A 60 -7.22 -4.89 0.25
N ILE A 61 -7.09 -4.18 1.36
CA ILE A 61 -6.07 -3.14 1.54
C ILE A 61 -5.19 -3.52 2.71
N ILE A 62 -3.89 -3.66 2.44
CA ILE A 62 -2.85 -3.80 3.47
C ILE A 62 -2.14 -2.46 3.59
N ASP A 63 -2.39 -1.77 4.69
CA ASP A 63 -1.73 -0.50 5.00
C ASP A 63 -0.62 -0.70 6.03
N LEU A 64 0.62 -0.59 5.57
CA LEU A 64 1.81 -0.81 6.40
C LEU A 64 2.16 0.38 7.30
N SER A 65 1.41 1.49 7.24
CA SER A 65 1.71 2.67 8.07
C SER A 65 1.76 2.31 9.56
N GLN A 66 0.77 1.56 10.06
CA GLN A 66 0.73 1.14 11.46
C GLN A 66 1.85 0.17 11.83
N ALA A 67 2.23 -0.72 10.91
CA ALA A 67 3.33 -1.66 11.16
C ALA A 67 4.65 -0.92 11.35
N PHE A 68 4.90 0.12 10.55
CA PHE A 68 6.12 0.93 10.67
C PHE A 68 6.08 1.90 11.85
N GLU A 69 4.92 2.49 12.18
CA GLU A 69 4.77 3.34 13.37
C GLU A 69 5.16 2.60 14.67
N ARG A 70 4.88 1.29 14.76
CA ARG A 70 5.21 0.47 15.92
C ARG A 70 6.71 0.21 16.11
N VAL A 71 7.53 0.41 15.08
CA VAL A 71 8.98 0.21 15.15
C VAL A 71 9.68 1.32 15.95
N GLY A 72 9.04 2.49 16.06
CA GLY A 72 9.56 3.64 16.84
C GLY A 72 10.59 4.46 16.08
N ASP A 73 11.74 3.88 15.71
CA ASP A 73 12.76 4.54 14.89
C ASP A 73 12.72 4.04 13.44
N PRO A 74 12.18 4.83 12.48
CA PRO A 74 12.14 4.47 11.07
C PRO A 74 13.50 4.15 10.46
N SER A 75 14.61 4.69 10.97
CA SER A 75 15.93 4.44 10.40
C SER A 75 16.35 2.97 10.50
N THR A 76 15.77 2.23 11.45
CA THR A 76 16.07 0.81 11.69
C THR A 76 15.53 -0.14 10.64
N ILE A 77 14.56 0.30 9.82
CA ILE A 77 13.94 -0.54 8.78
C ILE A 77 14.45 -0.24 7.37
N TYR A 78 15.36 0.72 7.23
CA TYR A 78 15.93 1.10 5.93
C TYR A 78 17.40 0.69 5.80
N SER A 79 17.81 0.38 4.58
CA SER A 79 19.22 0.17 4.24
C SER A 79 20.04 1.48 4.32
N HIS A 80 19.39 2.59 3.99
CA HIS A 80 19.86 3.96 4.14
C HIS A 80 18.65 4.90 4.15
N LYS A 81 18.77 6.09 4.72
CA LYS A 81 17.65 7.03 4.87
C LYS A 81 16.97 7.31 3.52
N GLY A 82 15.68 6.99 3.42
CA GLY A 82 14.86 7.22 2.22
C GLY A 82 15.06 6.20 1.10
N GLY A 83 15.85 5.15 1.32
CA GLY A 83 16.10 4.07 0.36
C GLY A 83 15.12 2.91 0.46
N HIS A 84 15.52 1.74 -0.06
CA HIS A 84 14.80 0.49 0.15
C HIS A 84 14.91 0.01 1.60
N PHE A 85 13.92 -0.79 2.02
CA PHE A 85 13.95 -1.48 3.30
C PHE A 85 15.21 -2.36 3.43
N ASN A 86 15.72 -2.50 4.65
CA ASN A 86 16.71 -3.53 4.96
C ASN A 86 16.00 -4.87 5.23
N GLU A 87 16.76 -5.89 5.62
CA GLU A 87 16.22 -7.22 5.95
C GLU A 87 15.09 -7.15 6.99
N TYR A 88 15.28 -6.38 8.07
CA TYR A 88 14.28 -6.22 9.12
C TYR A 88 13.02 -5.48 8.63
N GLY A 89 13.16 -4.45 7.81
CA GLY A 89 12.02 -3.78 7.19
C GLY A 89 11.24 -4.72 6.26
N TYR A 90 11.92 -5.50 5.43
CA TYR A 90 11.27 -6.48 4.56
C TYR A 90 10.62 -7.63 5.33
N SER A 91 11.16 -8.05 6.48
CA SER A 91 10.53 -9.07 7.32
C SER A 91 9.18 -8.60 7.86
N ILE A 92 9.09 -7.35 8.33
CA ILE A 92 7.82 -6.74 8.78
C ILE A 92 6.79 -6.69 7.64
N VAL A 93 7.21 -6.27 6.44
CA VAL A 93 6.35 -6.22 5.26
C VAL A 93 5.83 -7.62 4.91
N ALA A 94 6.73 -8.59 4.82
CA ALA A 94 6.40 -9.97 4.45
C ALA A 94 5.45 -10.61 5.47
N GLU A 95 5.71 -10.44 6.77
CA GLU A 95 4.85 -10.98 7.83
C GLU A 95 3.46 -10.35 7.82
N THR A 96 3.38 -9.03 7.64
CA THR A 96 2.08 -8.34 7.56
C THR A 96 1.26 -8.84 6.37
N ILE A 97 1.89 -8.99 5.20
CA ILE A 97 1.23 -9.53 4.00
C ILE A 97 0.79 -10.99 4.24
N ALA A 98 1.69 -11.82 4.76
CA ALA A 98 1.41 -13.23 4.99
C ALA A 98 0.24 -13.43 5.97
N ASN A 99 0.14 -12.61 7.01
CA ASN A 99 -0.95 -12.69 7.98
C ASN A 99 -2.32 -12.37 7.35
N VAL A 100 -2.38 -11.40 6.44
CA VAL A 100 -3.63 -11.06 5.73
C VAL A 100 -4.02 -12.15 4.74
N ILE A 101 -3.06 -12.69 3.99
CA ILE A 101 -3.32 -13.78 3.05
C ILE A 101 -3.85 -15.01 3.82
N ARG A 102 -3.12 -15.45 4.86
CA ARG A 102 -3.51 -16.61 5.67
C ARG A 102 -4.82 -16.43 6.41
N GLY A 103 -5.09 -15.23 6.93
CA GLY A 103 -6.33 -14.93 7.66
C GLY A 103 -7.58 -14.99 6.78
N ALA A 104 -7.41 -14.78 5.47
CA ALA A 104 -8.49 -14.87 4.50
C ALA A 104 -8.68 -16.26 3.89
N ASP A 105 -7.72 -17.17 4.07
CA ASP A 105 -7.87 -18.60 3.73
C ASP A 105 -8.54 -19.41 4.85
N ALA A 106 -8.90 -18.75 5.97
CA ALA A 106 -9.46 -19.37 7.18
C ALA A 106 -10.99 -19.20 7.34
N GLU A 107 -11.68 -18.61 6.35
CA GLU A 107 -13.14 -18.54 6.24
C GLU A 107 -13.67 -19.49 5.15
#